data_AF-A0A091F0G1-F1
#
_entry.id   AF-A0A091F0G1-F1
#
_cell.length_a   1.000
_cell.length_b   1.000
_cell.length_c   1.000
_cell.angle_alpha   90.00
_cell.angle_beta   90.00
_cell.angle_gamma   90.00
#
_symmetry.space_group_name_H-M   'P 1'
#
loop_
_entity.id
_entity.type
_entity.pdbx_description
1 polymer ?
#
loop_
_entity_poly.entity_id
_entity_poly.type
_entity_poly.pdbx_seq_one_letter_code
_entity_poly.pdbx_strand_id
1 'polypeptide(L)'
;GPIYVKVPYSLIELEQWKSTVGKYKENPDRVATLVQRAIKTQNPDWSDLAAMIETLLDPTERQMVNKVIVDSMELGIANGMFQGTVADNFPTDDPRWDPNVPAEMQRLKWYQDLIVYGLKHGVPKALNWAKLYEVKQGPNENPTDFLN
;
A
#
# COMPACT_ATOMS: atom_id res chain seq x y z
N GLY A 1 -0.73 -0.91 -28.97
CA GLY A 1 -0.01 -0.97 -27.67
C GLY A 1 -0.11 -2.39 -27.13
N PRO A 2 0.50 -2.69 -25.97
CA PRO A 2 0.24 -3.94 -25.27
C PRO A 2 -1.24 -4.06 -24.90
N ILE A 3 -1.78 -5.27 -24.93
CA ILE A 3 -3.12 -5.61 -24.45
C ILE A 3 -2.96 -6.20 -23.04
N TYR A 4 -3.70 -5.69 -22.08
CA TYR A 4 -3.70 -6.18 -20.71
C TYR A 4 -4.77 -7.26 -20.55
N VAL A 5 -4.33 -8.45 -20.16
CA VAL A 5 -5.21 -9.58 -19.84
C VAL A 5 -5.19 -9.77 -18.33
N LYS A 6 -6.38 -9.80 -17.71
CA LYS A 6 -6.51 -10.00 -16.27
C LYS A 6 -6.13 -11.42 -15.87
N VAL A 7 -5.25 -11.54 -14.88
CA VAL A 7 -4.96 -12.79 -14.17
C VAL A 7 -5.22 -12.54 -12.69
N PRO A 8 -6.26 -13.15 -12.10
CA PRO A 8 -6.59 -12.93 -10.69
C PRO A 8 -5.55 -13.60 -9.79
N TYR A 9 -5.27 -12.98 -8.64
CA TYR A 9 -4.53 -13.64 -7.57
C TYR A 9 -5.36 -14.76 -6.96
N SER A 10 -4.72 -15.90 -6.68
CA SER A 10 -5.36 -16.93 -5.88
C SER A 10 -5.37 -16.54 -4.40
N LEU A 11 -6.38 -17.01 -3.67
CA LEU A 11 -6.44 -16.83 -2.21
C LEU A 11 -5.21 -17.42 -1.51
N ILE A 12 -4.69 -18.54 -2.02
CA ILE A 12 -3.49 -19.19 -1.46
C ILE A 12 -2.26 -18.29 -1.59
N GLU A 13 -2.08 -17.62 -2.73
CA GLU A 13 -0.97 -16.69 -2.93
C GLU A 13 -1.07 -15.50 -1.97
N LEU A 14 -2.27 -14.91 -1.81
CA LEU A 14 -2.47 -13.78 -0.90
C LEU A 14 -2.20 -14.16 0.56
N GLU A 15 -2.64 -15.34 1.00
CA GLU A 15 -2.35 -15.86 2.35
C GLU A 15 -0.85 -16.12 2.57
N GLN A 16 -0.15 -16.67 1.57
CA GLN A 16 1.31 -16.83 1.62
C GLN A 16 2.04 -15.49 1.72
N TRP A 17 1.55 -14.47 1.01
CA TRP A 17 2.09 -13.13 1.09
C TRP A 17 1.90 -12.53 2.49
N LYS A 18 0.71 -12.69 3.07
CA LYS A 18 0.42 -12.28 4.45
C LYS A 18 1.35 -12.97 5.45
N SER A 19 1.53 -14.28 5.33
CA SER A 19 2.49 -15.03 6.15
C SER A 19 3.92 -14.52 5.98
N THR A 20 4.31 -14.17 4.74
CA THR A 20 5.65 -13.66 4.42
C THR A 20 5.91 -12.30 5.05
N VAL A 21 4.98 -11.33 4.92
CA VAL A 21 5.20 -9.95 5.37
C VAL A 21 4.86 -9.71 6.85
N GLY A 22 4.04 -10.58 7.45
CA GLY A 22 3.61 -10.47 8.84
C GLY A 22 2.56 -9.37 9.06
N LYS A 23 2.56 -8.78 10.26
CA LYS A 23 1.66 -7.66 10.60
C LYS A 23 2.17 -6.36 9.98
N TYR A 24 1.28 -5.57 9.41
CA TYR A 24 1.66 -4.35 8.70
C TYR A 24 2.26 -3.30 9.64
N LYS A 25 1.69 -3.09 10.83
CA LYS A 25 2.25 -2.17 11.84
C LYS A 25 3.68 -2.51 12.26
N GLU A 26 4.04 -3.78 12.20
CA GLU A 26 5.39 -4.23 12.55
C GLU A 26 6.34 -4.03 11.37
N ASN A 27 5.89 -4.18 10.11
CA ASN A 27 6.76 -4.16 8.92
C ASN A 27 6.14 -3.35 7.74
N PRO A 28 5.83 -2.05 7.90
CA PRO A 28 5.11 -1.29 6.88
C PRO A 28 5.87 -1.19 5.55
N ASP A 29 7.19 -1.00 5.60
CA ASP A 29 8.04 -0.94 4.42
C ASP A 29 8.07 -2.25 3.62
N ARG A 30 8.01 -3.39 4.33
CA ARG A 30 8.00 -4.72 3.71
C ARG A 30 6.69 -4.95 2.95
N VAL A 31 5.57 -4.57 3.55
CA VAL A 31 4.24 -4.62 2.90
C VAL A 31 4.21 -3.69 1.69
N ALA A 32 4.64 -2.42 1.85
CA ALA A 32 4.68 -1.46 0.75
C ALA A 32 5.57 -1.95 -0.42
N THR A 33 6.72 -2.55 -0.12
CA THR A 33 7.64 -3.10 -1.13
C THR A 33 7.03 -4.27 -1.88
N LEU A 34 6.30 -5.15 -1.18
CA LEU A 34 5.60 -6.27 -1.82
C LEU A 34 4.52 -5.75 -2.78
N VAL A 35 3.66 -4.85 -2.32
CA VAL A 35 2.58 -4.27 -3.12
C VAL A 35 3.14 -3.50 -4.32
N GLN A 36 4.21 -2.73 -4.13
CA GLN A 36 4.89 -2.01 -5.23
C GLN A 36 5.47 -2.99 -6.28
N ARG A 37 6.00 -4.14 -5.84
CA ARG A 37 6.48 -5.20 -6.76
C ARG A 37 5.33 -5.84 -7.52
N ALA A 38 4.21 -6.14 -6.86
CA ALA A 38 3.01 -6.66 -7.49
C ALA A 38 2.48 -5.68 -8.56
N ILE A 39 2.43 -4.38 -8.23
CA ILE A 39 2.08 -3.30 -9.18
C ILE A 39 2.98 -3.31 -10.42
N LYS A 40 4.29 -3.39 -10.21
CA LYS A 40 5.26 -3.37 -11.31
C LYS A 40 5.17 -4.60 -12.22
N THR A 41 4.88 -5.76 -11.65
CA THR A 41 4.99 -7.05 -12.36
C THR A 41 3.67 -7.51 -12.97
N GLN A 42 2.54 -7.23 -12.31
CA GLN A 42 1.23 -7.75 -12.68
C GLN A 42 0.23 -6.66 -13.05
N ASN A 43 0.51 -5.38 -12.71
CA ASN A 43 -0.42 -4.26 -12.92
C ASN A 43 -1.86 -4.57 -12.45
N PRO A 44 -2.04 -4.87 -11.15
CA PRO A 44 -3.33 -5.22 -10.58
C PRO A 44 -4.34 -4.08 -10.76
N ASP A 45 -5.59 -4.44 -11.03
CA ASP A 45 -6.68 -3.46 -11.09
C ASP A 45 -7.15 -3.05 -9.68
N TRP A 46 -8.23 -2.26 -9.62
CA TRP A 46 -8.80 -1.82 -8.35
C TRP A 46 -9.24 -3.00 -7.47
N SER A 47 -9.92 -4.00 -8.04
CA SER A 47 -10.43 -5.16 -7.26
C SER A 47 -9.30 -6.03 -6.75
N ASP A 48 -8.26 -6.23 -7.56
CA ASP A 48 -7.08 -7.01 -7.18
C ASP A 48 -6.33 -6.33 -6.01
N LEU A 49 -6.18 -5.00 -6.06
CA LEU A 49 -5.59 -4.23 -4.97
C LEU A 49 -6.48 -4.24 -3.72
N ALA A 50 -7.79 -4.11 -3.87
CA ALA A 50 -8.71 -4.19 -2.75
C ALA A 50 -8.51 -5.52 -2.02
N ALA A 51 -8.64 -6.66 -2.72
CA ALA A 51 -8.45 -7.98 -2.14
C ALA A 51 -7.07 -8.15 -1.47
N MET A 52 -6.01 -7.66 -2.12
CA MET A 52 -4.66 -7.69 -1.56
C MET A 52 -4.56 -6.90 -0.26
N ILE A 53 -5.12 -5.68 -0.20
CA ILE A 53 -5.12 -4.86 1.03
C ILE A 53 -6.01 -5.48 2.11
N GLU A 54 -7.14 -6.09 1.77
CA GLU A 54 -7.99 -6.80 2.72
C GLU A 54 -7.29 -8.01 3.36
N THR A 55 -6.49 -8.75 2.60
CA THR A 55 -5.71 -9.87 3.14
C THR A 55 -4.49 -9.38 3.93
N LEU A 56 -3.80 -8.35 3.43
CA LEU A 56 -2.54 -7.90 4.02
C LEU A 56 -2.71 -7.10 5.31
N LEU A 57 -3.82 -6.39 5.49
CA LEU A 57 -4.02 -5.46 6.61
C LEU A 57 -5.27 -5.80 7.41
N ASP A 58 -5.17 -5.69 8.73
CA ASP A 58 -6.35 -5.74 9.60
C ASP A 58 -7.24 -4.49 9.41
N PRO A 59 -8.51 -4.48 9.88
CA PRO A 59 -9.41 -3.34 9.71
C PRO A 59 -8.87 -2.01 10.27
N THR A 60 -8.12 -2.04 11.37
CA THR A 60 -7.51 -0.83 11.95
C THR A 60 -6.33 -0.34 11.11
N GLU A 61 -5.50 -1.26 10.62
CA GLU A 61 -4.39 -0.97 9.71
C GLU A 61 -4.90 -0.35 8.40
N ARG A 62 -6.01 -0.88 7.85
CA ARG A 62 -6.66 -0.31 6.66
C ARG A 62 -7.16 1.11 6.89
N GLN A 63 -7.79 1.37 8.05
CA GLN A 63 -8.23 2.73 8.41
C GLN A 63 -7.05 3.71 8.48
N MET A 64 -5.91 3.29 9.03
CA MET A 64 -4.71 4.11 9.11
C MET A 64 -4.18 4.48 7.71
N VAL A 65 -4.07 3.49 6.82
CA VAL A 65 -3.64 3.69 5.43
C VAL A 65 -4.61 4.63 4.69
N ASN A 66 -5.90 4.35 4.75
CA ASN A 66 -6.91 5.16 4.07
C ASN A 66 -6.93 6.60 4.57
N LYS A 67 -6.81 6.81 5.89
CA LYS A 67 -6.76 8.15 6.47
C LYS A 67 -5.62 8.98 5.91
N VAL A 68 -4.42 8.41 5.82
CA VAL A 68 -3.25 9.14 5.29
C VAL A 68 -3.39 9.49 3.81
N ILE A 69 -4.01 8.60 3.02
CA ILE A 69 -4.32 8.88 1.61
C ILE A 69 -5.33 10.04 1.53
N VAL A 70 -6.44 9.96 2.26
CA VAL A 70 -7.51 10.97 2.26
C VAL A 70 -6.97 12.33 2.71
N ASP A 71 -6.30 12.39 3.87
CA ASP A 71 -5.74 13.64 4.41
C ASP A 71 -4.76 14.29 3.40
N SER A 72 -3.96 13.48 2.69
CA SER A 72 -3.04 13.95 1.65
C SER A 72 -3.76 14.43 0.40
N MET A 73 -4.86 13.77 0.00
CA MET A 73 -5.67 14.19 -1.14
C MET A 73 -6.42 15.47 -0.86
N GLU A 74 -7.05 15.62 0.30
CA GLU A 74 -7.73 16.83 0.71
C GLU A 74 -6.79 18.04 0.69
N LEU A 75 -5.59 17.89 1.26
CA LEU A 75 -4.56 18.94 1.25
C LEU A 75 -4.10 19.28 -0.17
N GLY A 76 -3.87 18.27 -1.01
CA GLY A 76 -3.46 18.49 -2.39
C GLY A 76 -4.53 19.17 -3.25
N ILE A 77 -5.80 18.82 -3.06
CA ILE A 77 -6.95 19.46 -3.73
C ILE A 77 -7.09 20.91 -3.26
N ALA A 78 -7.03 21.16 -1.95
CA ALA A 78 -7.13 22.51 -1.39
C ALA A 78 -6.01 23.45 -1.89
N ASN A 79 -4.82 22.90 -2.14
CA ASN A 79 -3.67 23.62 -2.69
C ASN A 79 -3.64 23.67 -4.23
N GLY A 80 -4.66 23.13 -4.92
CA GLY A 80 -4.73 23.09 -6.38
C GLY A 80 -3.73 22.14 -7.06
N MET A 81 -3.08 21.25 -6.30
CA MET A 81 -2.15 20.25 -6.82
C MET A 81 -2.88 19.10 -7.54
N PHE A 82 -4.07 18.74 -7.06
CA PHE A 82 -4.93 17.71 -7.64
C PHE A 82 -6.28 18.30 -8.05
N GLN A 83 -6.88 17.74 -9.09
CA GLN A 83 -8.20 18.14 -9.59
C GLN A 83 -9.27 17.16 -9.12
N GLY A 84 -10.52 17.63 -9.08
CA GLY A 84 -11.68 16.82 -8.66
C GLY A 84 -11.78 16.68 -7.14
N THR A 85 -12.48 15.63 -6.72
CA THR A 85 -12.73 15.29 -5.32
C THR A 85 -11.86 14.13 -4.86
N VAL A 86 -11.84 13.87 -3.54
CA VAL A 86 -11.20 12.67 -3.00
C VAL A 86 -11.81 11.41 -3.61
N ALA A 87 -13.14 11.35 -3.80
CA ALA A 87 -13.81 10.19 -4.38
C ALA A 87 -13.45 9.96 -5.86
N ASP A 88 -13.16 11.01 -6.63
CA ASP A 88 -12.72 10.89 -8.02
C ASP A 88 -11.31 10.28 -8.13
N ASN A 89 -10.46 10.54 -7.14
CA ASN A 89 -9.05 10.14 -7.12
C ASN A 89 -8.81 8.82 -6.37
N PHE A 90 -9.55 8.59 -5.29
CA PHE A 90 -9.46 7.44 -4.40
C PHE A 90 -10.85 6.86 -4.13
N PRO A 91 -11.47 6.22 -5.13
CA PRO A 91 -12.82 5.67 -5.01
C PRO A 91 -12.86 4.49 -4.03
N THR A 92 -13.91 4.46 -3.20
CA THR A 92 -14.20 3.38 -2.24
C THR A 92 -14.85 2.17 -2.90
N ASP A 93 -15.57 2.38 -4.01
CA ASP A 93 -16.21 1.33 -4.80
C ASP A 93 -15.45 1.11 -6.11
N ASP A 94 -15.61 -0.08 -6.69
CA ASP A 94 -14.95 -0.45 -7.95
C ASP A 94 -15.34 0.50 -9.09
N PRO A 95 -14.40 1.31 -9.61
CA PRO A 95 -14.66 2.26 -10.69
C PRO A 95 -14.70 1.59 -12.07
N ARG A 96 -14.36 0.28 -12.16
CA ARG A 96 -14.32 -0.53 -13.40
C ARG A 96 -13.42 0.07 -14.49
N TRP A 97 -12.29 0.64 -14.10
CA TRP A 97 -11.29 1.15 -15.05
C TRP A 97 -10.75 0.03 -15.93
N ASP A 98 -10.86 0.20 -17.25
CA ASP A 98 -10.28 -0.67 -18.26
C ASP A 98 -8.80 -0.30 -18.49
N PRO A 99 -7.84 -1.17 -18.14
CA PRO A 99 -6.42 -0.92 -18.38
C PRO A 99 -6.05 -0.80 -19.87
N ASN A 100 -6.94 -1.21 -20.79
CA ASN A 100 -6.74 -1.04 -22.22
C ASN A 100 -7.17 0.36 -22.73
N VAL A 101 -7.84 1.17 -21.89
CA VAL A 101 -8.18 2.56 -22.19
C VAL A 101 -7.14 3.49 -21.56
N PRO A 102 -6.37 4.29 -22.33
CA PRO A 102 -5.24 5.06 -21.80
C PRO A 102 -5.58 5.99 -20.64
N ALA A 103 -6.72 6.69 -20.70
CA ALA A 103 -7.16 7.59 -19.64
C ALA A 103 -7.52 6.84 -18.34
N GLU A 104 -8.09 5.64 -18.46
CA GLU A 104 -8.48 4.81 -17.32
C GLU A 104 -7.28 4.08 -16.73
N MET A 105 -6.33 3.65 -17.56
CA MET A 105 -5.01 3.20 -17.10
C MET A 105 -4.29 4.29 -16.29
N GLN A 106 -4.35 5.56 -16.71
CA GLN A 106 -3.74 6.66 -15.95
C GLN A 106 -4.39 6.81 -14.56
N ARG A 107 -5.72 6.68 -14.47
CA ARG A 107 -6.43 6.67 -13.18
C ARG A 107 -6.05 5.47 -12.32
N LEU A 108 -5.93 4.28 -12.93
CA LEU A 108 -5.46 3.09 -12.24
C LEU A 108 -4.04 3.26 -11.70
N LYS A 109 -3.12 3.84 -12.48
CA LYS A 109 -1.75 4.14 -12.03
C LYS A 109 -1.73 5.11 -10.86
N TRP A 110 -2.55 6.16 -10.93
CA TRP A 110 -2.68 7.09 -9.83
C TRP A 110 -3.18 6.42 -8.56
N TYR A 111 -4.22 5.58 -8.65
CA TYR A 111 -4.73 4.81 -7.52
C TYR A 111 -3.67 3.85 -6.93
N GLN A 112 -2.93 3.14 -7.80
CA GLN A 112 -1.80 2.30 -7.39
C GLN A 112 -0.75 3.08 -6.58
N ASP A 113 -0.40 4.29 -7.02
CA ASP A 113 0.54 5.16 -6.32
C ASP A 113 0.00 5.64 -4.96
N LEU A 114 -1.29 5.98 -4.88
CA LEU A 114 -1.94 6.34 -3.62
C LEU A 114 -1.91 5.20 -2.61
N ILE A 115 -2.18 3.96 -3.03
CA ILE A 115 -2.10 2.78 -2.14
C ILE A 115 -0.68 2.61 -1.60
N VAL A 116 0.34 2.71 -2.47
CA VAL A 116 1.75 2.60 -2.04
C VAL A 116 2.12 3.75 -1.09
N TYR A 117 1.66 4.97 -1.35
CA TYR A 117 1.85 6.11 -0.46
C TYR A 117 1.22 5.84 0.92
N GLY A 118 -0.04 5.42 0.96
CA GLY A 118 -0.73 5.09 2.19
C GLY A 118 -0.03 3.99 3.00
N LEU A 119 0.50 2.95 2.35
CA LEU A 119 1.27 1.90 3.02
C LEU A 119 2.61 2.39 3.58
N LYS A 120 3.27 3.36 2.94
CA LYS A 120 4.53 3.92 3.43
C LYS A 120 4.34 4.90 4.59
N HIS A 121 3.18 5.54 4.66
CA HIS A 121 2.93 6.65 5.58
C HIS A 121 1.84 6.37 6.61
N GLY A 122 1.14 5.23 6.50
CA GLY A 122 0.00 4.87 7.35
C GLY A 122 0.38 4.56 8.79
N VAL A 123 1.59 4.06 9.06
CA VAL A 123 2.07 3.86 10.43
C VAL A 123 2.64 5.16 10.98
N PRO A 124 2.09 5.71 12.08
CA PRO A 124 2.60 6.95 12.67
C PRO A 124 4.09 6.83 13.04
N LYS A 125 4.88 7.86 12.72
CA LYS A 125 6.31 7.88 13.04
C LYS A 125 6.58 7.58 14.52
N ALA A 126 5.78 8.13 15.43
CA ALA A 126 5.92 7.90 16.88
C ALA A 126 5.83 6.41 17.27
N LEU A 127 4.98 5.62 16.59
CA LEU A 127 4.86 4.18 16.84
C LEU A 127 6.09 3.42 16.30
N ASN A 128 6.64 3.86 15.18
CA ASN A 128 7.90 3.32 14.64
C ASN A 128 9.09 3.65 15.56
N TRP A 129 9.14 4.86 16.13
CA TRP A 129 10.17 5.25 17.11
C TRP A 129 10.13 4.41 18.38
N ALA A 130 8.94 4.11 18.93
CA ALA A 130 8.83 3.23 20.10
C ALA A 130 9.48 1.86 19.85
N LYS A 131 9.28 1.29 18.66
CA LYS A 131 9.91 0.04 18.23
C LYS A 131 11.44 0.15 18.13
N LEU A 132 11.97 1.26 17.60
CA LEU A 132 13.43 1.48 17.54
C LEU A 132 14.08 1.48 18.92
N TYR A 133 13.39 1.95 19.96
CA TYR A 133 13.89 1.90 21.35
C TYR A 133 13.72 0.53 22.04
N GLU A 134 12.87 -0.36 21.49
CA GLU A 134 12.76 -1.75 21.95
C GLU A 134 13.91 -2.61 21.43
N VAL A 135 14.54 -2.22 20.32
CA VAL A 135 15.75 -2.85 19.80
C VAL A 135 16.93 -2.50 20.71
N LYS A 136 17.22 -3.40 21.65
CA LYS A 136 18.38 -3.33 22.55
C LYS A 136 19.35 -4.43 22.18
N GLN A 137 20.63 -4.09 22.11
CA GLN A 137 21.71 -5.05 21.93
C GLN A 137 21.57 -6.17 22.98
N GLY A 138 21.51 -7.41 22.52
CA GLY A 138 21.44 -8.56 23.41
C GLY A 138 22.67 -8.62 24.33
N PRO A 139 22.58 -9.19 25.54
CA PRO A 139 23.71 -9.25 26.47
C PRO A 139 24.94 -10.00 25.93
N ASN A 140 24.78 -10.78 24.86
CA ASN A 140 25.84 -11.53 24.18
C ASN A 140 26.02 -11.14 22.71
N GLU A 141 25.30 -10.13 22.22
CA GLU A 141 25.43 -9.63 20.85
C GLU A 141 26.57 -8.62 20.81
N ASN A 142 27.48 -8.68 19.84
CA ASN A 142 28.54 -7.69 19.73
C ASN A 142 28.02 -6.43 19.00
N PRO A 143 28.65 -5.25 19.18
CA PRO A 143 28.15 -4.01 18.59
C PRO A 143 28.12 -4.03 17.06
N THR A 144 28.97 -4.83 16.41
CA THR A 144 29.00 -4.94 14.94
C THR A 144 27.82 -5.76 14.43
N ASP A 145 27.43 -6.81 15.13
CA ASP A 145 26.26 -7.63 14.78
C ASP A 145 24.95 -6.86 14.99
N PHE A 146 24.89 -6.01 16.02
CA PHE A 146 23.73 -5.17 16.29
C PHE A 146 23.50 -4.06 15.24
N LEU A 147 24.56 -3.62 14.56
CA LEU A 147 24.53 -2.51 13.59
C LEU A 147 24.38 -2.94 12.13
N ASN A 148 24.44 -4.24 11.83
CA ASN A 148 24.32 -4.82 10.48
C ASN A 148 22.90 -5.34 10.20
#